data_AF-A0AAD9XB11-F1
#
_entry.id   AF-A0AAD9XB11-F1
#
_cell.length_a   1.000
_cell.length_b   1.000
_cell.length_c   1.000
_cell.angle_alpha   90.00
_cell.angle_beta   90.00
_cell.angle_gamma   90.00
#
_symmetry.space_group_name_H-M   'P 1'
#
loop_
_entity.id
_entity.type
_entity.pdbx_description
1 polymer ?
#
loop_
_entity_poly.entity_id
_entity_poly.type
_entity_poly.pdbx_seq_one_letter_code
_entity_poly.pdbx_strand_id
1 'polypeptide(L)'
;MGGSRNLVEEEPTSMIYKCQIFPTKKDFKRLVDHFAMQQNFEWKVKRSNRTTLHLVCLIYNFTWKLRVVRRDEMTYFQVRSFIDEHICPLEKVHLRHR
;
A
#
# COMPACT_ATOMS: atom_id res chain seq x y z
N MET A 1 -34.27 8.66 21.94
CA MET A 1 -34.10 8.23 20.53
C MET A 1 -32.98 9.04 19.94
N GLY A 2 -31.78 8.45 19.84
CA GLY A 2 -30.62 9.08 19.21
C GLY A 2 -29.90 7.99 18.46
N GLY A 3 -30.35 7.74 17.23
CA GLY A 3 -29.86 6.65 16.39
C GLY A 3 -28.37 6.78 16.13
N SER A 4 -27.67 5.69 16.38
CA SER A 4 -26.25 5.47 16.13
C SER A 4 -25.87 5.93 14.72
N ARG A 5 -24.85 6.79 14.63
CA ARG A 5 -24.11 6.99 13.38
C ARG A 5 -23.36 5.70 13.09
N ASN A 6 -23.87 4.89 12.17
CA ASN A 6 -23.10 3.81 11.57
C ASN A 6 -22.00 4.45 10.72
N LEU A 7 -20.82 4.64 11.34
CA LEU A 7 -19.58 4.71 10.59
C LEU A 7 -19.36 3.29 10.10
N VAL A 8 -19.74 3.01 8.86
CA VAL A 8 -19.27 1.79 8.19
C VAL A 8 -17.76 1.98 8.08
N GLU A 9 -17.03 1.41 9.03
CA GLU A 9 -15.62 1.11 8.85
C GLU A 9 -15.58 0.05 7.75
N GLU A 10 -15.56 0.50 6.50
CA GLU A 10 -15.41 -0.41 5.37
C GLU A 10 -14.07 -1.12 5.58
N GLU A 11 -14.15 -2.42 5.90
CA GLU A 11 -13.00 -3.32 5.97
C GLU A 11 -12.11 -3.05 4.75
N PRO A 12 -10.85 -2.64 4.92
CA PRO A 12 -10.00 -2.26 3.80
C PRO A 12 -9.81 -3.48 2.91
N THR A 13 -10.56 -3.53 1.81
CA THR A 13 -10.43 -4.57 0.79
C THR A 13 -8.97 -4.64 0.38
N SER A 14 -8.31 -5.79 0.49
CA SER A 14 -6.88 -5.94 0.12
C SER A 14 -6.59 -5.69 -1.36
N MET A 15 -7.59 -5.35 -2.15
CA MET A 15 -7.45 -5.13 -3.58
C MET A 15 -6.79 -3.78 -3.85
N ILE A 16 -5.67 -3.82 -4.55
CA ILE A 16 -4.95 -2.65 -5.06
C ILE A 16 -5.12 -2.61 -6.57
N TYR A 17 -5.60 -1.49 -7.10
CA TYR A 17 -5.74 -1.31 -8.54
C TYR A 17 -5.34 0.10 -8.98
N LYS A 18 -5.06 0.25 -10.27
CA LYS A 18 -4.68 1.54 -10.86
C LYS A 18 -5.84 2.52 -10.76
N CYS A 19 -5.54 3.79 -10.54
CA CYS A 19 -6.51 4.89 -10.37
C CYS A 19 -7.30 4.88 -9.05
N GLN A 20 -7.12 3.90 -8.16
CA GLN A 20 -7.66 3.92 -6.79
C GLN A 20 -7.16 5.16 -6.03
N ILE A 21 -8.04 5.77 -5.23
CA ILE A 21 -7.79 7.03 -4.52
C ILE A 21 -7.75 6.84 -3.00
N PHE A 22 -6.94 7.65 -2.35
CA PHE A 22 -6.72 7.62 -0.91
C PHE A 22 -6.65 9.05 -0.37
N PRO A 23 -7.37 9.37 0.73
CA PRO A 23 -7.31 10.70 1.34
C PRO A 23 -5.88 11.04 1.80
N THR A 24 -5.19 10.08 2.41
CA THR A 24 -3.83 10.27 2.91
C THR A 24 -2.91 9.12 2.52
N LYS A 25 -1.60 9.39 2.61
CA LYS A 25 -0.58 8.34 2.52
C LYS A 25 -0.70 7.29 3.63
N LYS A 26 -1.28 7.65 4.78
CA LYS A 26 -1.43 6.73 5.93
C LYS A 26 -2.48 5.67 5.61
N ASP A 27 -3.61 6.09 5.05
CA ASP A 27 -4.70 5.18 4.64
C ASP A 27 -4.21 4.23 3.55
N PHE A 28 -3.47 4.77 2.59
CA PHE A 28 -2.83 3.97 1.56
C PHE A 28 -1.83 2.94 2.13
N LYS A 29 -0.99 3.32 3.09
CA LYS A 29 -0.05 2.38 3.73
C LYS A 29 -0.77 1.27 4.48
N ARG A 30 -1.87 1.57 5.19
CA ARG A 30 -2.68 0.57 5.89
C ARG A 30 -3.23 -0.50 4.95
N LEU A 31 -3.72 -0.10 3.78
CA LEU A 31 -4.13 -1.04 2.73
C LEU A 31 -2.97 -1.93 2.29
N VAL A 32 -1.80 -1.33 2.06
CA VAL A 32 -0.61 -2.06 1.61
C VAL A 32 -0.10 -3.01 2.69
N ASP A 33 -0.19 -2.65 3.97
CA ASP A 33 0.12 -3.53 5.09
C ASP A 33 -0.77 -4.78 5.06
N HIS A 34 -2.09 -4.59 4.93
CA HIS A 34 -3.02 -5.72 4.85
C HIS A 34 -2.78 -6.60 3.61
N PHE A 35 -2.52 -5.98 2.45
CA PHE A 35 -2.15 -6.70 1.23
C PHE A 35 -0.86 -7.52 1.41
N ALA A 36 0.17 -6.91 1.99
CA ALA A 36 1.46 -7.55 2.19
C ALA A 36 1.39 -8.69 3.21
N MET A 37 0.57 -8.56 4.25
CA MET A 37 0.26 -9.63 5.20
C MET A 37 -0.39 -10.83 4.50
N GLN A 38 -1.39 -10.60 3.64
CA GLN A 38 -2.06 -11.69 2.91
C GLN A 38 -1.16 -12.37 1.88
N GLN A 39 -0.23 -11.63 1.29
CA GLN A 39 0.73 -12.13 0.30
C GLN A 39 2.06 -12.59 0.94
N ASN A 40 2.16 -12.57 2.28
CA ASN A 40 3.31 -12.99 3.08
C ASN A 40 4.65 -12.36 2.64
N PHE A 41 4.67 -11.04 2.47
CA PHE A 41 5.91 -10.30 2.18
C PHE A 41 6.01 -8.99 2.96
N GLU A 42 7.22 -8.43 3.01
CA GLU A 42 7.47 -7.12 3.59
C GLU A 42 7.77 -6.07 2.51
N TRP A 43 7.38 -4.83 2.76
CA TRP A 43 7.62 -3.69 1.88
C TRP A 43 8.40 -2.58 2.58
N LYS A 44 8.99 -1.69 1.79
CA LYS A 44 9.64 -0.46 2.29
C LYS A 44 9.29 0.75 1.43
N VAL A 45 9.43 1.94 2.03
CA VAL A 45 9.34 3.20 1.30
C VAL A 45 10.63 3.40 0.50
N LYS A 46 10.55 3.37 -0.83
CA LYS A 46 11.66 3.75 -1.70
C LYS A 46 11.80 5.27 -1.81
N ARG A 47 10.68 5.99 -1.91
CA ARG A 47 10.65 7.45 -1.99
C ARG A 47 9.34 7.99 -1.43
N SER A 48 9.41 9.05 -0.64
CA SER A 48 8.24 9.80 -0.18
C SER A 48 8.55 11.29 -0.20
N ASN A 49 7.72 12.08 -0.87
CA ASN A 49 7.77 13.56 -0.85
C ASN A 49 6.34 14.12 -0.82
N ARG A 50 6.14 15.43 -0.79
CA ARG A 50 4.79 16.02 -0.67
C ARG A 50 3.78 15.49 -1.70
N THR A 51 4.22 15.16 -2.91
CA THR A 51 3.34 14.80 -4.03
C THR A 51 3.42 13.33 -4.44
N THR A 52 4.31 12.53 -3.87
CA THR A 52 4.51 11.13 -4.29
C THR A 52 4.85 10.21 -3.12
N LEU A 53 4.46 8.95 -3.26
CA LEU A 53 4.92 7.85 -2.43
C LEU A 53 5.15 6.64 -3.33
N HIS A 54 6.33 6.05 -3.20
CA HIS A 54 6.77 4.88 -3.95
C HIS A 54 7.20 3.81 -2.96
N LEU A 55 6.50 2.69 -3.01
CA LEU A 55 6.74 1.49 -2.21
C LEU A 55 7.32 0.40 -3.08
N VAL A 56 8.20 -0.41 -2.51
CA VAL A 56 8.82 -1.56 -3.16
C VAL A 56 8.88 -2.73 -2.17
N CYS A 57 9.00 -3.95 -2.69
CA CYS A 57 9.32 -5.10 -1.86
C CYS A 57 10.64 -4.86 -1.12
N LEU A 58 10.70 -5.33 0.12
CA LEU A 58 11.86 -5.20 0.99
C LEU A 58 13.07 -5.98 0.46
N ILE A 59 12.86 -7.21 -0.02
CA ILE A 59 13.88 -8.16 -0.47
C ILE A 59 14.26 -7.91 -1.93
N TYR A 60 13.29 -7.92 -2.85
CA TYR A 60 13.52 -7.69 -4.29
C TYR A 60 12.82 -6.44 -4.79
N ASN A 61 13.54 -5.31 -4.75
CA ASN A 61 13.00 -3.99 -5.10
C ASN A 61 12.52 -3.85 -6.56
N PHE A 62 12.73 -4.85 -7.42
CA PHE A 62 12.43 -4.80 -8.85
C PHE A 62 11.14 -5.52 -9.25
N THR A 63 10.67 -6.52 -8.50
CA THR A 63 9.48 -7.32 -8.88
C THR A 63 8.20 -6.63 -8.45
N TRP A 64 8.06 -6.28 -7.16
CA TRP A 64 6.87 -5.59 -6.65
C TRP A 64 7.13 -4.10 -6.47
N LYS A 65 6.30 -3.27 -7.10
CA LYS A 65 6.39 -1.80 -7.03
C LYS A 65 5.01 -1.18 -7.04
N LEU A 66 4.84 -0.19 -6.19
CA LEU A 66 3.58 0.52 -6.08
C LEU A 66 3.82 2.02 -5.88
N ARG A 67 3.17 2.83 -6.71
CA ARG A 67 3.35 4.29 -6.71
C ARG A 67 2.01 5.00 -6.66
N VAL A 68 1.86 5.89 -5.68
CA VAL A 68 0.79 6.88 -5.62
C VAL A 68 1.34 8.29 -5.83
N VAL A 69 0.52 9.14 -6.42
CA VAL A 69 0.82 10.57 -6.59
C VAL A 69 -0.35 11.41 -6.09
N ARG A 70 -0.06 12.54 -5.46
CA ARG A 70 -1.05 13.54 -5.10
C ARG A 70 -1.56 14.20 -6.37
N ARG A 71 -2.88 14.38 -6.48
CA ARG A 71 -3.47 15.25 -7.51
C ARG A 71 -3.53 16.65 -6.92
N ASP A 72 -2.83 17.60 -7.54
CA ASP A 72 -2.68 18.95 -6.97
C ASP A 72 -4.00 19.69 -6.82
N GLU A 73 -5.00 19.36 -7.64
CA GLU A 73 -6.35 19.93 -7.56
C GLU A 73 -7.25 19.27 -6.51
N MET A 74 -6.95 18.04 -6.09
CA MET A 74 -7.97 17.19 -5.45
C MET A 74 -7.60 16.65 -4.07
N THR A 75 -6.50 17.15 -3.46
CA THR A 75 -6.00 16.81 -2.11
C THR A 75 -5.76 15.32 -1.78
N TYR A 76 -6.16 14.39 -2.64
CA TYR A 76 -6.00 12.94 -2.50
C TYR A 76 -4.78 12.40 -3.24
N PHE A 77 -4.41 11.18 -2.89
CA PHE A 77 -3.37 10.37 -3.54
C PHE A 77 -4.03 9.31 -4.43
N GLN A 78 -3.51 9.14 -5.65
CA GLN A 78 -4.02 8.16 -6.60
C GLN A 78 -2.93 7.16 -6.99
N VAL A 79 -3.28 5.87 -7.04
CA VAL A 79 -2.42 4.81 -7.58
C VAL A 79 -2.16 5.07 -9.06
N ARG A 80 -0.90 5.30 -9.41
CA ARG A 80 -0.47 5.52 -10.81
C ARG A 80 0.13 4.28 -11.44
N SER A 81 0.82 3.47 -10.65
CA SER A 81 1.51 2.27 -11.11
C SER A 81 1.45 1.23 -10.01
N PHE A 82 1.10 0.01 -10.40
CA PHE A 82 1.14 -1.17 -9.56
C PHE A 82 1.70 -2.31 -10.40
N ILE A 83 2.79 -2.91 -9.94
CA ILE A 83 3.37 -4.14 -10.49
C ILE A 83 3.23 -5.18 -9.40
N ASP A 84 2.37 -6.15 -9.65
CA ASP A 84 2.02 -7.21 -8.70
C ASP A 84 2.78 -8.52 -9.01
N GLU A 85 4.03 -8.39 -9.41
CA GLU A 85 4.90 -9.54 -9.60
C GLU A 85 5.72 -9.72 -8.33
N HIS A 86 5.51 -10.84 -7.64
CA HIS A 86 6.22 -11.13 -6.41
C HIS A 86 6.96 -12.47 -6.48
N ILE A 87 8.30 -12.41 -6.43
CA ILE A 87 9.18 -13.59 -6.45
C ILE A 87 10.09 -13.56 -5.22
N CYS A 88 9.53 -13.45 -4.01
CA CYS A 88 10.33 -13.70 -2.81
C CYS A 88 10.37 -15.19 -2.52
N PRO A 89 11.58 -15.81 -2.47
CA PRO A 89 11.73 -17.14 -1.90
C PRO A 89 11.24 -17.09 -0.46
N LEU A 90 10.32 -17.99 -0.11
CA LEU A 90 9.76 -18.12 1.25
C LEU A 90 10.87 -18.27 2.30
N GLU A 91 12.01 -18.86 1.94
CA GLU A 91 13.18 -19.05 2.80
C GLU A 91 13.84 -17.75 3.29
N LYS A 92 13.67 -16.64 2.57
CA LYS A 92 14.31 -15.35 2.93
C LYS A 92 13.44 -14.45 3.80
N VAL A 93 12.18 -14.80 4.01
CA VAL A 93 11.26 -14.06 4.90
C VAL A 93 11.71 -14.19 6.37
N HIS A 94 12.42 -15.27 6.71
CA HIS A 94 12.90 -15.55 8.07
C HIS A 94 14.32 -15.04 8.40
N LEU A 95 15.00 -14.32 7.50
CA LEU A 95 16.39 -13.88 7.72
C LEU A 95 16.55 -12.72 8.74
N ARG A 96 15.49 -12.38 9.51
CA ARG A 96 15.49 -11.28 10.49
C ARG A 96 15.37 -11.73 11.96
N HIS A 97 15.90 -12.91 12.29
CA HIS A 97 16.03 -13.39 13.68
C HIS A 97 17.47 -13.82 14.03
N ARG A 98 18.48 -12.99 13.75
CA ARG A 98 19.83 -13.21 14.28
C ARG A 98 20.38 -11.96 14.96
#